data_AF-A0A928XTS9-F1
#
_entry.id   AF-A0A928XTS9-F1
#
_cell.length_a   1.000
_cell.length_b   1.000
_cell.length_c   1.000
_cell.angle_alpha   90.00
_cell.angle_beta   90.00
_cell.angle_gamma   90.00
#
_symmetry.space_group_name_H-M   'P 1'
#
loop_
_entity.id
_entity.type
_entity.pdbx_description
1 polymer ?
#
loop_
_entity_poly.entity_id
_entity_poly.type
_entity_poly.pdbx_seq_one_letter_code
_entity_poly.pdbx_strand_id
1 'polypeptide(L)'
;MKQLARLLHLVFGGVFVYAGVLKAWNPQSFLDDVRSFDLLGDPWAAWLAMGLPWLEILAGLAVITGALRRGGLLVLNGALLAFLGAIGIAWYRGIDIRCGCFGSAEASSSYVELIVRDVFLLALGLWLFLRRDARR
;
A
#
# COMPACT_ATOMS: atom_id res chain seq x y z
N MET A 1 22.85 0.14 14.77
CA MET A 1 22.10 -0.66 13.77
C MET A 1 20.72 -1.15 14.23
N LYS A 2 20.55 -1.77 15.41
CA LYS A 2 19.24 -2.28 15.87
C LYS A 2 18.17 -1.17 16.03
N GLN A 3 18.56 0.02 16.52
CA GLN A 3 17.65 1.15 16.70
C GLN A 3 17.16 1.73 15.36
N LEU A 4 18.06 1.86 14.38
CA LEU A 4 17.71 2.29 13.02
C LEU A 4 16.67 1.35 12.39
N ALA A 5 16.85 0.03 12.51
CA ALA A 5 15.88 -0.91 11.99
C ALA A 5 14.50 -0.77 12.67
N ARG A 6 14.44 -0.55 13.99
CA ARG A 6 13.16 -0.30 14.68
C ARG A 6 12.47 0.97 14.18
N LEU A 7 13.24 2.05 13.99
CA LEU A 7 12.72 3.30 13.47
C LEU A 7 12.17 3.13 12.04
N LEU A 8 12.88 2.40 11.17
CA LEU A 8 12.40 2.11 9.82
C LEU A 8 11.12 1.28 9.80
N HIS A 9 10.94 0.31 10.72
CA HIS A 9 9.66 -0.39 10.85
C HIS A 9 8.54 0.51 11.34
N LEU A 10 8.84 1.45 12.25
CA LEU A 10 7.85 2.41 12.74
C LEU A 10 7.40 3.35 11.62
N VAL A 11 8.35 3.88 10.84
CA VAL A 11 8.04 4.73 9.68
C VAL A 11 7.27 3.94 8.63
N PHE A 12 7.78 2.78 8.21
CA PHE A 12 7.14 1.94 7.19
C PHE A 12 5.72 1.55 7.60
N GLY A 13 5.55 0.96 8.79
CA GLY A 13 4.22 0.59 9.28
C GLY A 13 3.31 1.80 9.49
N GLY A 14 3.85 2.92 9.96
CA GLY A 14 3.11 4.16 10.18
C GLY A 14 2.53 4.74 8.88
N VAL A 15 3.29 4.71 7.78
CA VAL A 15 2.81 5.12 6.45
C VAL A 15 1.59 4.30 6.03
N PHE A 16 1.61 2.98 6.21
CA PHE A 16 0.48 2.11 5.85
C PHE A 16 -0.72 2.25 6.78
N VAL A 17 -0.50 2.44 8.08
CA VAL A 17 -1.60 2.75 9.00
C VAL A 17 -2.27 4.06 8.60
N TYR A 18 -1.48 5.10 8.33
CA TYR A 18 -2.01 6.39 7.91
C TYR A 18 -2.78 6.29 6.58
N ALA A 19 -2.20 5.65 5.57
CA ALA A 19 -2.86 5.44 4.27
C ALA A 19 -4.16 4.63 4.40
N GLY A 20 -4.13 3.53 5.17
CA GLY A 20 -5.31 2.70 5.41
C GLY A 20 -6.41 3.45 6.15
N VAL A 21 -6.07 4.29 7.13
CA VAL A 21 -7.05 5.14 7.84
C VAL A 21 -7.72 6.12 6.89
N LEU A 22 -6.97 6.77 5.99
CA LEU A 22 -7.55 7.68 5.01
C LEU A 22 -8.51 6.98 4.06
N LYS A 23 -8.16 5.77 3.59
CA LYS A 23 -9.05 4.96 2.74
C LYS A 23 -10.29 4.49 3.50
N ALA A 24 -10.15 4.13 4.77
CA ALA A 24 -11.26 3.71 5.62
C ALA A 24 -12.18 4.88 6.00
N TRP A 25 -11.66 6.11 6.06
CA TRP A 25 -12.43 7.32 6.36
C TRP A 25 -13.40 7.68 5.23
N ASN A 26 -12.97 7.52 3.97
CA ASN A 26 -13.81 7.74 2.80
C ASN A 26 -13.76 6.53 1.84
N PRO A 27 -14.47 5.44 2.18
CA PRO A 27 -14.43 4.20 1.40
C PRO A 27 -15.05 4.38 0.01
N GLN A 28 -15.97 5.33 -0.17
CA GLN A 28 -16.56 5.63 -1.47
C GLN A 28 -15.51 6.21 -2.43
N SER A 29 -14.71 7.18 -1.97
CA SER A 29 -13.62 7.73 -2.79
C SER A 29 -12.62 6.65 -3.18
N PHE A 30 -12.26 5.75 -2.25
CA PHE A 30 -11.32 4.68 -2.56
C PHE A 30 -11.92 3.62 -3.50
N LEU A 31 -13.23 3.35 -3.41
CA LEU A 31 -13.93 2.49 -4.37
C LEU A 31 -13.92 3.09 -5.77
N ASP A 32 -14.14 4.39 -5.89
CA ASP A 32 -14.10 5.09 -7.18
C ASP A 32 -12.67 5.06 -7.77
N ASP A 33 -11.64 5.21 -6.92
CA ASP A 33 -10.24 5.00 -7.31
C ASP A 33 -10.01 3.58 -7.83
N VAL A 34 -10.46 2.54 -7.12
CA VAL A 34 -10.32 1.13 -7.53
C VAL A 34 -11.04 0.86 -8.85
N ARG A 35 -12.25 1.39 -9.03
CA ARG A 35 -13.01 1.26 -10.28
C ARG A 35 -12.35 1.96 -11.45
N SER A 36 -11.64 3.07 -11.21
CA SER A 36 -10.92 3.80 -12.26
C SER A 36 -9.82 2.98 -12.94
N PHE A 37 -9.32 1.93 -12.30
CA PHE A 37 -8.34 1.03 -12.91
C PHE A 37 -8.95 0.10 -13.97
N ASP A 38 -10.27 -0.07 -14.02
CA ASP A 38 -10.98 -0.98 -14.93
C ASP A 38 -10.37 -2.41 -14.95
N LEU A 39 -9.96 -2.87 -13.76
CA LEU A 39 -9.36 -4.20 -13.52
C LEU A 39 -10.33 -5.18 -12.89
N LEU A 40 -11.26 -4.68 -12.05
CA LEU A 40 -12.19 -5.48 -11.27
C LEU A 40 -13.60 -4.90 -11.41
N GLY A 41 -14.56 -5.77 -11.76
CA GLY A 41 -15.99 -5.43 -11.73
C GLY A 41 -16.57 -5.55 -10.32
N ASP A 42 -17.76 -4.98 -10.13
CA ASP A 42 -18.56 -5.25 -8.93
C ASP A 42 -19.07 -6.70 -8.92
N PRO A 43 -19.13 -7.36 -7.75
CA PRO A 43 -18.93 -6.80 -6.40
C PRO A 43 -17.47 -6.82 -5.91
N TRP A 44 -16.52 -7.36 -6.68
CA TRP A 44 -15.14 -7.58 -6.25
C TRP A 44 -14.38 -6.28 -5.96
N ALA A 45 -14.63 -5.23 -6.74
CA ALA A 45 -14.09 -3.89 -6.49
C ALA A 45 -14.52 -3.37 -5.11
N ALA A 46 -15.80 -3.51 -4.75
CA ALA A 46 -16.33 -3.11 -3.45
C ALA A 46 -15.72 -3.92 -2.28
N TRP A 47 -15.59 -5.25 -2.45
CA TRP A 47 -14.93 -6.10 -1.44
C TRP A 47 -13.47 -5.68 -1.20
N LEU A 48 -12.72 -5.40 -2.28
CA LEU A 48 -11.35 -4.91 -2.18
C LEU A 48 -11.30 -3.54 -1.49
N ALA A 49 -12.15 -2.60 -1.92
CA ALA A 49 -12.18 -1.25 -1.39
C ALA A 49 -12.51 -1.20 0.11
N MET A 50 -13.41 -2.07 0.57
CA MET A 50 -13.73 -2.18 2.00
C MET A 50 -12.71 -3.01 2.78
N GLY A 51 -12.15 -4.08 2.22
CA GLY A 51 -11.28 -5.01 2.95
C GLY A 51 -9.83 -4.55 3.06
N LEU A 52 -9.29 -3.98 1.98
CA LEU A 52 -7.87 -3.62 1.89
C LEU A 52 -7.42 -2.57 2.93
N PRO A 53 -8.19 -1.51 3.24
CA PRO A 53 -7.81 -0.53 4.24
C PRO A 53 -7.56 -1.15 5.62
N TRP A 54 -8.42 -2.08 6.04
CA TRP A 54 -8.25 -2.79 7.31
C TRP A 54 -7.02 -3.70 7.30
N LEU A 55 -6.75 -4.37 6.18
CA LEU A 55 -5.53 -5.17 6.02
C LEU A 55 -4.28 -4.30 6.15
N GLU A 56 -4.25 -3.11 5.53
CA GLU A 56 -3.12 -2.16 5.63
C GLU A 56 -2.90 -1.69 7.07
N ILE A 57 -3.99 -1.32 7.78
CA ILE A 57 -3.92 -0.86 9.17
C ILE A 57 -3.41 -1.97 10.08
N LEU A 58 -4.02 -3.17 10.03
CA LEU A 58 -3.66 -4.28 10.90
C LEU A 58 -2.23 -4.77 10.63
N ALA A 59 -1.84 -4.86 9.36
CA ALA A 59 -0.48 -5.24 8.98
C ALA A 59 0.54 -4.17 9.40
N GLY A 60 0.23 -2.88 9.22
CA GLY A 60 1.07 -1.77 9.67
C GLY A 60 1.27 -1.78 11.19
N LEU A 61 0.21 -1.97 11.96
CA LEU A 61 0.29 -2.14 13.42
C LEU A 61 1.10 -3.36 13.83
N ALA A 62 0.96 -4.50 13.14
CA ALA A 62 1.77 -5.69 13.39
C ALA A 62 3.27 -5.43 13.13
N VAL A 63 3.60 -4.60 12.13
CA VAL A 63 4.99 -4.19 11.86
C VAL A 63 5.54 -3.29 12.97
N ILE A 64 4.76 -2.29 13.38
CA ILE A 64 5.13 -1.34 14.45
C ILE A 64 5.35 -2.06 15.77
N THR A 65 4.33 -2.78 16.26
CA THR A 65 4.35 -3.49 17.56
C THR A 65 5.35 -4.63 17.58
N GLY A 66 5.60 -5.26 16.43
CA GLY A 66 6.54 -6.35 16.30
C GLY A 66 5.98 -7.75 16.58
N ALA A 67 4.69 -7.87 16.96
CA ALA A 67 4.07 -9.15 17.31
C ALA A 67 4.04 -10.14 16.13
N LEU A 68 3.52 -9.69 14.97
CA LEU A 68 3.44 -10.46 13.72
C LEU A 68 4.22 -9.79 12.57
N ARG A 69 5.38 -9.21 12.88
CA ARG A 69 6.11 -8.34 11.94
C ARG A 69 6.38 -8.97 10.57
N ARG A 70 6.73 -10.25 10.50
CA ARG A 70 6.97 -10.93 9.20
C ARG A 70 5.69 -11.05 8.37
N GLY A 71 4.58 -11.41 9.01
CA GLY A 71 3.27 -11.46 8.36
C GLY A 71 2.84 -10.07 7.88
N GLY A 72 2.97 -9.06 8.73
CA GLY A 72 2.66 -7.67 8.36
C GLY A 72 3.52 -7.16 7.18
N LEU A 73 4.84 -7.38 7.20
CA LEU A 73 5.71 -7.03 6.08
C LEU A 73 5.33 -7.77 4.80
N LEU A 74 4.98 -9.06 4.88
CA LEU A 74 4.60 -9.84 3.70
C LEU A 74 3.30 -9.31 3.08
N VAL A 75 2.29 -9.02 3.90
CA VAL A 75 1.01 -8.45 3.44
C VAL A 75 1.22 -7.09 2.80
N LEU A 76 1.97 -6.19 3.43
CA LEU A 76 2.19 -4.83 2.92
C LEU A 76 3.03 -4.81 1.64
N ASN A 77 4.08 -5.63 1.55
CA ASN A 77 4.85 -5.77 0.30
C ASN A 77 4.01 -6.39 -0.82
N GLY A 78 3.16 -7.37 -0.50
CA GLY A 78 2.23 -7.96 -1.47
C GLY A 78 1.22 -6.94 -1.98
N ALA A 79 0.67 -6.10 -1.10
CA ALA A 79 -0.22 -5.02 -1.46
C ALA A 79 0.47 -3.99 -2.38
N LEU A 80 1.70 -3.57 -2.05
CA LEU A 80 2.50 -2.68 -2.90
C LEU A 80 2.76 -3.27 -4.30
N LEU A 81 3.11 -4.55 -4.38
CA LEU A 81 3.30 -5.23 -5.67
C LEU A 81 2.01 -5.25 -6.50
N ALA A 82 0.87 -5.52 -5.86
CA ALA A 82 -0.42 -5.51 -6.54
C ALA A 82 -0.79 -4.10 -7.05
N PHE A 83 -0.62 -3.06 -6.23
CA PHE A 83 -0.84 -1.68 -6.63
C PHE A 83 0.08 -1.24 -7.77
N LEU A 84 1.38 -1.55 -7.67
CA LEU A 84 2.35 -1.24 -8.71
C LEU A 84 2.00 -1.91 -10.04
N GLY A 85 1.57 -3.19 -9.99
CA GLY A 85 1.07 -3.92 -11.15
C GLY A 85 -0.20 -3.28 -11.74
N ALA A 86 -1.15 -2.89 -10.90
CA ALA A 86 -2.38 -2.21 -11.33
C ALA A 86 -2.09 -0.87 -12.03
N ILE A 87 -1.19 -0.05 -11.47
CA ILE A 87 -0.74 1.22 -12.06
C ILE A 87 -0.03 0.97 -13.40
N GLY A 88 0.84 -0.04 -13.47
CA GLY A 88 1.54 -0.41 -14.71
C GLY A 88 0.57 -0.84 -15.82
N ILE A 89 -0.46 -1.63 -15.49
CA ILE A 89 -1.49 -2.05 -16.45
C ILE A 89 -2.32 -0.84 -16.92
N ALA A 90 -2.73 0.03 -16.00
CA ALA A 90 -3.48 1.24 -16.34
C ALA A 90 -2.67 2.15 -17.27
N TRP A 91 -1.37 2.34 -16.99
CA TRP A 91 -0.48 3.13 -17.84
C TRP A 91 -0.33 2.51 -19.24
N TYR A 92 -0.15 1.19 -19.34
CA TYR A 92 -0.07 0.50 -20.62
C TYR A 92 -1.36 0.62 -21.46
N ARG A 93 -2.52 0.62 -20.80
CA ARG A 93 -3.84 0.78 -21.44
C ARG A 93 -4.19 2.23 -21.76
N GLY A 94 -3.39 3.21 -21.31
CA GLY A 94 -3.69 4.63 -21.46
C GLY A 94 -4.93 5.09 -20.68
N ILE A 95 -5.27 4.39 -19.59
CA ILE A 95 -6.41 4.74 -18.73
C ILE A 95 -5.97 5.82 -17.77
N ASP A 96 -6.60 7.01 -17.83
CA ASP A 96 -6.39 8.12 -16.87
C ASP A 96 -6.87 7.72 -15.46
N ILE A 97 -5.94 7.30 -14.61
CA ILE A 97 -6.24 6.96 -13.22
C ILE A 97 -6.18 8.21 -12.35
N ARG A 98 -7.27 8.46 -11.64
CA ARG A 98 -7.38 9.50 -10.63
C ARG A 98 -7.04 8.96 -9.25
N CYS A 99 -5.99 8.14 -9.12
CA CYS A 99 -5.69 7.47 -7.86
C CYS A 99 -4.78 8.34 -6.98
N GLY A 100 -5.33 8.90 -5.91
CA GLY A 100 -4.56 9.57 -4.86
C GLY A 100 -4.24 8.60 -3.72
N CYS A 101 -2.97 8.44 -3.36
CA CYS A 101 -2.57 7.57 -2.23
C CYS A 101 -3.05 8.05 -0.85
N PHE A 102 -3.63 9.26 -0.79
CA PHE A 102 -4.15 9.91 0.41
C PHE A 102 -5.66 10.21 0.33
N GLY A 103 -6.39 9.56 -0.59
CA GLY A 103 -7.86 9.71 -0.68
C GLY A 103 -8.34 11.07 -1.21
N SER A 104 -7.46 11.84 -1.86
CA SER A 104 -7.82 13.09 -2.53
C SER A 104 -8.07 12.84 -4.01
N ALA A 105 -9.34 12.84 -4.42
CA ALA A 105 -9.78 12.74 -5.82
C ALA A 105 -9.35 13.94 -6.71
N GLU A 106 -8.74 14.98 -6.13
CA GLU A 106 -8.42 16.25 -6.80
C GLU A 106 -6.95 16.38 -7.24
N ALA A 107 -6.06 15.51 -6.77
CA ALA A 107 -4.65 15.56 -7.15
C ALA A 107 -4.36 14.58 -8.29
N SER A 108 -4.27 15.09 -9.53
CA SER A 108 -3.68 14.36 -10.66
C SER A 108 -2.20 14.08 -10.37
N SER A 109 -1.94 13.04 -9.59
CA SER A 109 -0.57 12.60 -9.32
C SER A 109 -0.05 11.97 -10.59
N SER A 110 1.11 12.42 -11.08
CA SER A 110 1.75 11.81 -12.25
C SER A 110 2.00 10.33 -11.95
N TYR A 111 1.71 9.43 -12.90
CA TYR A 111 2.02 8.00 -12.79
C TYR A 111 3.43 7.74 -12.27
N VAL A 112 4.37 8.58 -12.69
CA VAL A 112 5.78 8.52 -12.27
C VAL A 112 5.92 8.69 -10.77
N GLU A 113 5.19 9.63 -10.15
CA GLU A 113 5.26 9.87 -8.71
C GLU A 113 4.70 8.68 -7.92
N LEU A 114 3.56 8.14 -8.36
CA LEU A 114 2.95 6.95 -7.75
C LEU A 114 3.91 5.75 -7.83
N ILE A 115 4.46 5.49 -9.01
CA ILE A 115 5.40 4.39 -9.25
C ILE A 115 6.67 4.56 -8.41
N VAL A 116 7.27 5.75 -8.40
CA VAL A 116 8.52 6.01 -7.66
C VAL A 116 8.30 5.81 -6.16
N ARG A 117 7.21 6.33 -5.61
CA ARG A 117 6.86 6.14 -4.20
C ARG A 117 6.67 4.67 -3.87
N ASP A 118 5.88 3.96 -4.67
CA ASP A 118 5.53 2.57 -4.39
C ASP A 118 6.76 1.65 -4.55
N VAL A 119 7.63 1.91 -5.54
CA VAL A 119 8.92 1.23 -5.70
C VAL A 119 9.85 1.50 -4.52
N PHE A 120 9.92 2.75 -4.04
CA PHE A 120 10.73 3.11 -2.88
C PHE A 120 10.25 2.39 -1.61
N LEU A 121 8.94 2.41 -1.35
CA LEU A 121 8.33 1.71 -0.22
C LEU A 121 8.54 0.20 -0.34
N LEU A 122 8.39 -0.38 -1.54
CA LEU A 122 8.60 -1.80 -1.77
C LEU A 122 10.06 -2.20 -1.54
N ALA A 123 11.01 -1.43 -2.03
CA ALA A 123 12.43 -1.67 -1.79
C ALA A 123 12.75 -1.62 -0.29
N LEU A 124 12.21 -0.63 0.44
CA LEU A 124 12.35 -0.53 1.89
C LEU A 124 11.73 -1.73 2.61
N GLY A 125 10.51 -2.11 2.25
CA GLY A 125 9.77 -3.23 2.83
C GLY A 125 10.45 -4.58 2.60
N LEU A 126 10.95 -4.83 1.39
CA LEU A 126 11.73 -6.03 1.04
C LEU A 126 13.05 -6.08 1.79
N TRP A 127 13.76 -4.95 1.90
CA TRP A 127 14.98 -4.88 2.67
C TRP A 127 14.76 -5.16 4.16
N LEU A 128 13.66 -4.64 4.74
CA LEU A 128 13.27 -4.93 6.13
C LEU A 128 12.89 -6.40 6.33
N PHE A 129 12.26 -7.03 5.33
CA PHE A 129 11.92 -8.44 5.34
C PHE A 129 13.18 -9.33 5.30
N LEU A 130 14.09 -9.09 4.34
CA LEU A 130 15.29 -9.89 4.11
C LEU A 130 16.37 -9.70 5.20
N ARG A 131 16.50 -8.50 5.79
CA ARG A 131 17.52 -8.24 6.84
C ARG A 131 17.35 -9.08 8.11
N ARG A 132 16.23 -9.77 8.28
CA ARG A 132 15.94 -10.58 9.48
C ARG A 132 16.18 -12.09 9.29
N ASP A 133 16.48 -12.56 8.08
CA ASP A 133 16.88 -13.96 7.85
C ASP A 133 18.39 -14.17 8.08
N ALA A 134 19.23 -13.15 7.89
CA ALA A 134 20.68 -13.22 8.11
C ALA A 134 21.12 -13.18 9.61
N ARG A 135 20.21 -13.37 10.57
CA ARG A 135 20.52 -13.36 12.01
C ARG A 135 19.88 -14.51 12.80
N ARG A 136 19.43 -15.57 12.12
CA ARG A 136 19.11 -16.85 12.76
C ARG A 136 20.33 -17.76 12.70
#